data_AF-R3TX70-F1
#
_entry.id   AF-R3TX70-F1
#
_cell.length_a   1.000
_cell.length_b   1.000
_cell.length_c   1.000
_cell.angle_alpha   90.00
_cell.angle_beta   90.00
_cell.angle_gamma   90.00
#
_symmetry.space_group_name_H-M   'P 1'
#
loop_
_entity.id
_entity.type
_entity.pdbx_description
1 polymer ?
#
loop_
_entity_poly.entity_id
_entity_poly.type
_entity_poly.pdbx_seq_one_letter_code
_entity_poly.pdbx_strand_id
1 'polypeptide(L)'
;MEEALGKNTKIKEILKKESERELTMKKEINLEIRTEDGIIPKIQPINSNAVNNDSELWELYIQADDYDELLIESEKKYEKVVLDVFNKPMVKEDPRLDLLSNNYFKLSQESKFLYFIKKVFELNRGKCYIDLGTFENNQDVIEFLISQEKYVDQIDKYIILNQIEILKNSKEPIYLIDNLNVLNMFFKCFLRESLWSSLYFNTVPLIIKTNYDISVPLIFQNEEDKKVYEKIANESELFFL
;
A
#
# COMPACT_ATOMS: atom_id res chain seq x y z
N MET A 1 56.28 -5.21 16.35
CA MET A 1 55.12 -5.97 16.85
C MET A 1 53.81 -5.18 16.81
N GLU A 2 53.83 -3.84 16.94
CA GLU A 2 52.60 -3.02 16.92
C GLU A 2 51.94 -2.85 15.54
N GLU A 3 52.71 -2.84 14.43
CA GLU A 3 52.16 -2.71 13.07
C GLU A 3 51.27 -3.90 12.64
N ALA A 4 51.58 -5.11 13.12
CA ALA A 4 50.81 -6.31 12.80
C ALA A 4 49.45 -6.32 13.54
N LEU A 5 49.39 -5.71 14.74
CA LEU A 5 48.16 -5.58 15.52
C LEU A 5 47.19 -4.57 14.88
N GLY A 6 47.71 -3.42 14.41
CA GLY A 6 46.90 -2.38 13.77
C GLY A 6 46.28 -2.79 12.43
N LYS A 7 46.99 -3.59 11.63
CA LYS A 7 46.45 -4.14 10.36
C LYS A 7 45.32 -5.15 10.60
N ASN A 8 45.45 -5.98 11.64
CA ASN A 8 44.46 -7.01 11.97
C ASN A 8 43.14 -6.39 12.49
N THR A 9 43.22 -5.28 13.22
CA THR A 9 42.04 -4.51 13.66
C THR A 9 41.29 -3.87 12.49
N LYS A 10 42.01 -3.27 11.53
CA LYS A 10 41.41 -2.68 10.32
C LYS A 10 40.70 -3.71 9.45
N ILE A 11 41.28 -4.91 9.30
CA ILE A 11 40.67 -5.99 8.50
C ILE A 11 39.38 -6.48 9.19
N LYS A 12 39.38 -6.62 10.52
CA LYS A 12 38.17 -7.01 11.26
C LYS A 12 37.04 -5.97 11.16
N GLU A 13 37.36 -4.68 11.17
CA GLU A 13 36.36 -3.62 10.96
C GLU A 13 35.78 -3.61 9.54
N ILE A 14 36.61 -3.85 8.53
CA ILE A 14 36.17 -3.94 7.13
C ILE A 14 35.25 -5.16 6.96
N LEU A 15 35.65 -6.33 7.46
CA LEU A 15 34.85 -7.55 7.40
C LEU A 15 33.54 -7.41 8.19
N LYS A 16 33.54 -6.68 9.31
CA LYS A 16 32.32 -6.40 10.07
C LYS A 16 31.39 -5.48 9.27
N LYS A 17 31.90 -4.41 8.66
CA LYS A 17 31.13 -3.51 7.79
C LYS A 17 30.60 -4.20 6.53
N GLU A 18 31.36 -5.14 5.97
CA GLU A 18 30.93 -5.97 4.84
C GLU A 18 29.86 -6.97 5.28
N SER A 19 30.00 -7.60 6.46
CA SER A 19 28.95 -8.48 7.01
C SER A 19 27.67 -7.71 7.36
N GLU A 20 27.78 -6.47 7.85
CA GLU A 20 26.64 -5.59 8.14
C GLU A 20 25.98 -5.09 6.85
N ARG A 21 26.77 -4.79 5.80
CA ARG A 21 26.28 -4.51 4.44
C ARG A 21 25.60 -5.72 3.80
N GLU A 22 26.16 -6.91 3.95
CA GLU A 22 25.53 -8.16 3.51
C GLU A 22 24.26 -8.48 4.31
N LEU A 23 24.21 -8.14 5.60
CA LEU A 23 23.00 -8.30 6.43
C LEU A 23 21.91 -7.29 6.04
N THR A 24 22.29 -6.09 5.61
CA THR A 24 21.34 -5.10 5.06
C THR A 24 20.92 -5.45 3.63
N MET A 25 21.80 -6.03 2.81
CA MET A 25 21.46 -6.55 1.48
C MET A 25 20.65 -7.85 1.53
N LYS A 26 20.78 -8.68 2.59
CA LYS A 26 20.00 -9.91 2.79
C LYS A 26 18.58 -9.69 3.32
N LYS A 27 18.13 -8.45 3.50
CA LYS A 27 16.69 -8.14 3.41
C LYS A 27 16.26 -8.12 1.94
N GLU A 28 16.58 -9.17 1.19
CA GLU A 28 15.89 -9.46 -0.05
C GLU A 28 14.45 -9.75 0.34
N ILE A 29 13.60 -8.75 0.17
CA ILE A 29 12.16 -8.89 0.36
C ILE A 29 11.74 -9.91 -0.68
N ASN A 30 11.45 -11.12 -0.23
CA ASN A 30 10.85 -12.10 -1.10
C ASN A 30 9.39 -11.66 -1.37
N LEU A 31 9.26 -10.79 -2.38
CA LEU A 31 8.03 -10.40 -3.08
C LEU A 31 7.69 -11.40 -4.19
N GLU A 32 8.38 -12.54 -4.26
CA GLU A 32 8.05 -13.57 -5.24
C GLU A 32 6.58 -13.96 -5.06
N ILE A 33 5.88 -13.86 -6.17
CA ILE A 33 4.47 -14.17 -6.27
C ILE A 33 4.30 -15.63 -5.87
N ARG A 34 3.54 -15.85 -4.81
CA ARG A 34 3.17 -17.20 -4.39
C ARG A 34 2.13 -17.75 -5.35
N THR A 35 2.59 -18.42 -6.40
CA THR A 35 1.75 -19.23 -7.29
C THR A 35 1.78 -20.68 -6.84
N GLU A 36 1.40 -20.95 -5.58
CA GLU A 36 1.52 -22.31 -5.03
C GLU A 36 0.70 -23.33 -5.85
N ASP A 37 -0.36 -22.89 -6.53
CA ASP A 37 -1.27 -23.76 -7.32
C ASP A 37 -1.42 -23.38 -8.80
N GLY A 38 -0.69 -22.36 -9.30
CA GLY A 38 -0.86 -21.85 -10.68
C GLY A 38 -2.20 -21.13 -10.95
N ILE A 39 -3.03 -20.95 -9.94
CA ILE A 39 -4.31 -20.23 -10.01
C ILE A 39 -4.04 -18.73 -9.91
N ILE A 40 -4.54 -17.95 -10.87
CA ILE A 40 -4.52 -16.49 -10.78
C ILE A 40 -5.58 -16.08 -9.74
N PRO A 41 -5.22 -15.29 -8.71
CA PRO A 41 -6.15 -14.91 -7.65
C PRO A 41 -7.23 -13.94 -8.14
N LYS A 42 -8.36 -13.92 -7.45
CA LYS A 42 -9.53 -13.08 -7.75
C LYS A 42 -10.00 -12.33 -6.50
N ILE A 43 -10.54 -11.14 -6.70
CA ILE A 43 -11.37 -10.45 -5.71
C ILE A 43 -12.71 -11.16 -5.54
N GLN A 44 -13.35 -10.97 -4.39
CA GLN A 44 -14.67 -11.54 -4.09
C GLN A 44 -15.66 -10.40 -3.84
N PRO A 45 -16.80 -10.33 -4.56
CA PRO A 45 -17.81 -9.33 -4.28
C PRO A 45 -18.39 -9.58 -2.88
N ILE A 46 -18.64 -8.51 -2.13
CA ILE A 46 -19.23 -8.60 -0.79
C ILE A 46 -20.45 -7.70 -0.68
N ASN A 47 -21.49 -8.18 -0.01
CA ASN A 47 -22.57 -7.31 0.46
C ASN A 47 -22.05 -6.55 1.69
N SER A 48 -21.71 -5.28 1.50
CA SER A 48 -21.11 -4.43 2.54
C SER A 48 -21.98 -4.32 3.80
N ASN A 49 -23.31 -4.26 3.63
CA ASN A 49 -24.28 -4.22 4.73
C ASN A 49 -24.35 -5.52 5.54
N ALA A 50 -23.90 -6.64 4.96
CA ALA A 50 -23.87 -7.95 5.63
C ALA A 50 -22.54 -8.25 6.30
N VAL A 51 -21.51 -7.40 6.10
CA VAL A 51 -20.24 -7.53 6.82
C VAL A 51 -20.47 -7.04 8.25
N ASN A 52 -20.56 -7.98 9.19
CA ASN A 52 -20.65 -7.64 10.60
C ASN A 52 -19.32 -7.04 11.06
N ASN A 53 -19.32 -5.72 11.25
CA ASN A 53 -18.17 -4.95 11.66
C ASN A 53 -18.60 -3.90 12.69
N ASP A 54 -18.09 -4.01 13.91
CA ASP A 54 -18.35 -3.05 14.99
C ASP A 54 -17.53 -1.74 14.85
N SER A 55 -16.87 -1.53 13.70
CA SER A 55 -16.03 -0.36 13.43
C SER A 55 -16.84 0.81 12.84
N GLU A 56 -16.85 1.95 13.53
CA GLU A 56 -17.42 3.18 12.97
C GLU A 56 -16.67 3.68 11.72
N LEU A 57 -15.37 3.34 11.61
CA LEU A 57 -14.57 3.63 10.43
C LEU A 57 -15.03 2.83 9.20
N TRP A 58 -15.62 1.63 9.39
CA TRP A 58 -16.25 0.89 8.29
C TRP A 58 -17.49 1.59 7.77
N GLU A 59 -18.34 2.10 8.66
CA GLU A 59 -19.50 2.88 8.26
C GLU A 59 -19.10 4.10 7.45
N LEU A 60 -18.06 4.83 7.88
CA LEU A 60 -17.51 5.93 7.08
C LEU A 60 -17.01 5.44 5.70
N TYR A 61 -16.33 4.30 5.66
CA TYR A 61 -15.77 3.74 4.44
C TYR A 61 -16.84 3.37 3.39
N ILE A 62 -17.95 2.77 3.82
CA ILE A 62 -19.00 2.31 2.90
C ILE A 62 -20.02 3.40 2.52
N GLN A 63 -20.06 4.51 3.26
CA GLN A 63 -21.01 5.61 3.06
C GLN A 63 -20.43 6.80 2.29
N ALA A 64 -19.11 6.88 2.13
CA ALA A 64 -18.51 7.99 1.41
C ALA A 64 -18.79 7.89 -0.09
N ASP A 65 -19.46 8.90 -0.66
CA ASP A 65 -19.77 8.95 -2.08
C ASP A 65 -18.53 9.32 -2.92
N ASP A 66 -17.58 10.06 -2.33
CA ASP A 66 -16.33 10.42 -3.01
C ASP A 66 -15.10 10.58 -2.08
N TYR A 67 -13.97 10.95 -2.71
CA TYR A 67 -12.68 11.14 -2.05
C TYR A 67 -12.68 12.29 -1.03
N ASP A 68 -13.34 13.41 -1.37
CA ASP A 68 -13.31 14.64 -0.59
C ASP A 68 -14.22 14.49 0.64
N GLU A 69 -15.38 13.85 0.49
CA GLU A 69 -16.30 13.60 1.59
C GLU A 69 -15.64 12.73 2.69
N LEU A 70 -14.95 11.65 2.32
CA LEU A 70 -14.29 10.80 3.30
C LEU A 70 -13.20 11.55 4.07
N LEU A 71 -12.44 12.39 3.36
CA LEU A 71 -11.46 13.27 4.01
C LEU A 71 -12.14 14.27 4.93
N ILE A 72 -13.17 14.99 4.50
CA ILE A 72 -13.85 16.01 5.32
C ILE A 72 -14.47 15.39 6.57
N GLU A 73 -15.25 14.31 6.42
CA GLU A 73 -15.95 13.66 7.53
C GLU A 73 -14.97 13.08 8.55
N SER A 74 -13.81 12.62 8.09
CA SER A 74 -12.79 12.12 9.00
C SER A 74 -12.07 13.20 9.80
N GLU A 75 -12.10 14.49 9.40
CA GLU A 75 -11.29 15.57 10.05
C GLU A 75 -11.62 15.79 11.51
N LYS A 76 -12.85 15.47 11.91
CA LYS A 76 -13.35 15.79 13.25
C LYS A 76 -13.27 14.63 14.23
N LYS A 77 -13.17 13.39 13.72
CA LYS A 77 -13.41 12.18 14.52
C LYS A 77 -12.26 11.18 14.52
N TYR A 78 -11.43 11.19 13.47
CA TYR A 78 -10.45 10.13 13.25
C TYR A 78 -9.03 10.68 13.20
N GLU A 79 -8.07 9.83 13.55
CA GLU A 79 -6.66 10.14 13.43
C GLU A 79 -6.23 10.03 11.98
N LYS A 80 -5.46 11.02 11.50
CA LYS A 80 -4.98 11.04 10.12
C LYS A 80 -3.53 11.41 10.04
N VAL A 81 -2.87 10.80 9.06
CA VAL A 81 -1.49 11.09 8.70
C VAL A 81 -1.33 10.89 7.20
N VAL A 82 -0.24 11.42 6.67
CA VAL A 82 0.23 11.03 5.34
C VAL A 82 1.44 10.11 5.48
N LEU A 83 1.38 8.92 4.90
CA LEU A 83 2.50 8.00 4.80
C LEU A 83 3.42 8.42 3.66
N ASP A 84 4.66 8.76 3.98
CA ASP A 84 5.59 9.36 3.04
C ASP A 84 7.00 8.75 3.17
N VAL A 85 7.80 8.88 2.12
CA VAL A 85 9.23 8.55 2.10
C VAL A 85 10.07 9.62 2.79
N PHE A 86 9.51 10.83 2.93
CA PHE A 86 10.14 11.94 3.62
C PHE A 86 9.66 12.03 5.07
N ASN A 87 10.58 12.27 6.00
CA ASN A 87 10.28 12.35 7.43
C ASN A 87 9.84 13.74 7.92
N LYS A 88 9.64 14.69 7.00
CA LYS A 88 9.22 16.05 7.30
C LYS A 88 8.39 16.62 6.14
N PRO A 89 7.35 17.42 6.42
CA PRO A 89 6.62 18.16 5.40
C PRO A 89 7.56 18.98 4.51
N MET A 90 7.19 19.12 3.25
CA MET A 90 7.90 19.98 2.30
C MET A 90 7.34 21.40 2.38
N VAL A 91 8.23 22.38 2.44
CA VAL A 91 7.86 23.80 2.33
C VAL A 91 7.83 24.22 0.87
N LYS A 92 7.24 25.38 0.57
CA LYS A 92 7.34 25.98 -0.75
C LYS A 92 8.82 26.10 -1.16
N GLU A 93 9.14 25.75 -2.40
CA GLU A 93 10.52 25.74 -2.96
C GLU A 93 11.47 24.68 -2.36
N ASP A 94 10.95 23.69 -1.64
CA ASP A 94 11.77 22.56 -1.20
C ASP A 94 12.26 21.75 -2.41
N PRO A 95 13.57 21.48 -2.55
CA PRO A 95 14.12 20.74 -3.69
C PRO A 95 13.59 19.30 -3.79
N ARG A 96 13.02 18.75 -2.71
CA ARG A 96 12.35 17.44 -2.72
C ARG A 96 11.07 17.45 -3.55
N LEU A 97 10.44 18.61 -3.77
CA LEU A 97 9.23 18.72 -4.61
C LEU A 97 9.49 18.25 -6.04
N ASP A 98 10.69 18.48 -6.56
CA ASP A 98 11.08 18.00 -7.90
C ASP A 98 11.07 16.46 -7.99
N LEU A 99 11.29 15.76 -6.87
CA LEU A 99 11.29 14.30 -6.81
C LEU A 99 9.88 13.70 -6.94
N LEU A 100 8.83 14.43 -6.56
CA LEU A 100 7.45 13.96 -6.66
C LEU A 100 7.02 13.75 -8.12
N SER A 101 7.54 14.56 -9.03
CA SER A 101 7.29 14.43 -10.48
C SER A 101 8.23 13.43 -11.18
N ASN A 102 9.19 12.85 -10.47
CA ASN A 102 10.21 11.99 -11.05
C ASN A 102 9.81 10.50 -10.97
N ASN A 103 9.40 9.92 -12.11
CA ASN A 103 8.98 8.51 -12.18
C ASN A 103 10.06 7.52 -11.72
N TYR A 104 11.33 7.78 -12.00
CA TYR A 104 12.42 6.90 -11.54
C TYR A 104 12.51 6.91 -10.02
N PHE A 105 12.41 8.09 -9.40
CA PHE A 105 12.37 8.20 -7.95
C PHE A 105 11.15 7.47 -7.38
N LYS A 106 9.94 7.75 -7.87
CA LYS A 106 8.70 7.10 -7.42
C LYS A 106 8.81 5.56 -7.45
N LEU A 107 9.22 5.00 -8.59
CA LEU A 107 9.40 3.55 -8.76
C LEU A 107 10.49 2.99 -7.85
N SER A 108 11.57 3.73 -7.60
CA SER A 108 12.64 3.28 -6.69
C SER A 108 12.17 3.14 -5.24
N GLN A 109 11.10 3.83 -4.84
CA GLN A 109 10.55 3.76 -3.49
C GLN A 109 9.42 2.73 -3.35
N GLU A 110 8.88 2.20 -4.44
CA GLU A 110 7.73 1.27 -4.45
C GLU A 110 7.91 0.07 -3.51
N SER A 111 9.12 -0.49 -3.44
CA SER A 111 9.43 -1.64 -2.57
C SER A 111 9.17 -1.37 -1.08
N LYS A 112 9.38 -0.14 -0.61
CA LYS A 112 9.12 0.28 0.79
C LYS A 112 7.63 0.23 1.11
N PHE A 113 6.83 0.78 0.20
CA PHE A 113 5.38 0.78 0.27
C PHE A 113 4.79 -0.64 0.16
N LEU A 114 5.33 -1.47 -0.72
CA LEU A 114 4.93 -2.87 -0.83
C LEU A 114 5.28 -3.68 0.42
N TYR A 115 6.41 -3.36 1.07
CA TYR A 115 6.75 -3.96 2.35
C TYR A 115 5.78 -3.52 3.46
N PHE A 116 5.44 -2.23 3.51
CA PHE A 116 4.43 -1.70 4.43
C PHE A 116 3.08 -2.39 4.25
N ILE A 117 2.53 -2.41 3.03
CA ILE A 117 1.18 -2.96 2.79
C ILE A 117 1.12 -4.46 3.05
N LYS A 118 2.21 -5.20 2.78
CA LYS A 118 2.33 -6.61 3.16
C LYS A 118 2.19 -6.81 4.67
N LYS A 119 2.87 -5.99 5.46
CA LYS A 119 2.81 -6.06 6.93
C LYS A 119 1.44 -5.66 7.48
N VAL A 120 0.81 -4.64 6.88
CA VAL A 120 -0.58 -4.26 7.16
C VAL A 120 -1.53 -5.44 6.88
N PHE A 121 -1.36 -6.10 5.74
CA PHE A 121 -2.18 -7.25 5.36
C PHE A 121 -2.01 -8.44 6.30
N GLU A 122 -0.78 -8.76 6.69
CA GLU A 122 -0.46 -9.79 7.69
C GLU A 122 -1.12 -9.48 9.05
N LEU A 123 -1.01 -8.22 9.53
CA LEU A 123 -1.65 -7.75 10.76
C LEU A 123 -3.18 -7.92 10.71
N ASN A 124 -3.76 -7.68 9.54
CA ASN A 124 -5.19 -7.78 9.29
C ASN A 124 -5.65 -9.16 8.80
N ARG A 125 -4.89 -10.21 9.18
CA ARG A 125 -5.25 -11.62 8.94
C ARG A 125 -5.46 -11.95 7.46
N GLY A 126 -4.72 -11.27 6.59
CA GLY A 126 -4.80 -11.47 5.14
C GLY A 126 -6.14 -11.04 4.55
N LYS A 127 -6.78 -10.01 5.11
CA LYS A 127 -8.03 -9.46 4.57
C LYS A 127 -7.94 -7.96 4.40
N CYS A 128 -8.39 -7.49 3.24
CA CYS A 128 -8.51 -6.10 2.86
C CYS A 128 -9.76 -5.95 2.00
N TYR A 129 -10.40 -4.80 2.05
CA TYR A 129 -11.53 -4.47 1.20
C TYR A 129 -11.13 -3.33 0.27
N ILE A 130 -11.55 -3.39 -0.99
CA ILE A 130 -11.36 -2.32 -1.96
C ILE A 130 -12.72 -1.82 -2.44
N ASP A 131 -12.86 -0.50 -2.51
CA ASP A 131 -14.06 0.15 -3.01
C ASP A 131 -13.81 0.65 -4.44
N LEU A 132 -14.54 0.07 -5.39
CA LEU A 132 -14.51 0.44 -6.80
C LEU A 132 -15.79 1.18 -7.22
N GLY A 133 -16.58 1.66 -6.25
CA GLY A 133 -17.81 2.43 -6.46
C GLY A 133 -17.59 3.86 -6.95
N THR A 134 -16.35 4.37 -6.97
CA THR A 134 -15.99 5.67 -7.57
C THR A 134 -16.27 5.75 -9.08
N PHE A 135 -16.50 4.61 -9.72
CA PHE A 135 -16.85 4.51 -11.13
C PHE A 135 -18.37 4.40 -11.28
N GLU A 136 -18.95 5.06 -12.29
CA GLU A 136 -20.41 5.07 -12.49
C GLU A 136 -20.98 3.65 -12.68
N ASN A 137 -20.19 2.74 -13.26
CA ASN A 137 -20.55 1.35 -13.45
C ASN A 137 -19.32 0.44 -13.62
N ASN A 138 -19.52 -0.88 -13.54
CA ASN A 138 -18.44 -1.86 -13.67
C ASN A 138 -17.77 -1.89 -15.04
N GLN A 139 -18.45 -1.46 -16.12
CA GLN A 139 -17.83 -1.38 -17.45
C GLN A 139 -16.75 -0.29 -17.45
N ASP A 140 -16.98 0.85 -16.80
CA ASP A 140 -15.98 1.91 -16.65
C ASP A 140 -14.78 1.44 -15.82
N VAL A 141 -15.02 0.69 -14.73
CA VAL A 141 -13.94 0.06 -13.94
C VAL A 141 -13.09 -0.86 -14.83
N ILE A 142 -13.73 -1.70 -15.64
CA ILE A 142 -13.03 -2.65 -16.52
C ILE A 142 -12.20 -1.92 -17.57
N GLU A 143 -12.79 -0.94 -18.25
CA GLU A 143 -12.11 -0.14 -19.27
C GLU A 143 -10.93 0.62 -18.67
N PHE A 144 -11.13 1.18 -17.48
CA PHE A 144 -10.08 1.83 -16.73
C PHE A 144 -8.93 0.86 -16.41
N LEU A 145 -9.21 -0.29 -15.80
CA LEU A 145 -8.19 -1.29 -15.45
C LEU A 145 -7.44 -1.80 -16.69
N ILE A 146 -8.12 -2.02 -17.81
CA ILE A 146 -7.48 -2.39 -19.08
C ILE A 146 -6.57 -1.25 -19.58
N SER A 147 -7.00 0.00 -19.47
CA SER A 147 -6.19 1.15 -19.90
C SER A 147 -4.88 1.30 -19.12
N GLN A 148 -4.81 0.72 -17.91
CA GLN A 148 -3.61 0.69 -17.08
C GLN A 148 -2.58 -0.35 -17.51
N GLU A 149 -2.87 -1.22 -18.49
CA GLU A 149 -1.97 -2.29 -18.93
C GLU A 149 -0.53 -1.80 -19.19
N LYS A 150 -0.36 -0.61 -19.78
CA LYS A 150 0.96 -0.04 -20.08
C LYS A 150 1.76 0.41 -18.84
N TYR A 151 1.12 0.54 -17.69
CA TYR A 151 1.71 1.05 -16.45
C TYR A 151 1.96 -0.03 -15.41
N VAL A 152 1.53 -1.26 -15.66
CA VAL A 152 1.64 -2.38 -14.72
C VAL A 152 2.63 -3.43 -15.22
N ASP A 153 3.16 -4.19 -14.27
CA ASP A 153 4.13 -5.24 -14.57
C ASP A 153 3.43 -6.42 -15.26
N GLN A 154 4.18 -7.26 -15.99
CA GLN A 154 3.58 -8.33 -16.79
C GLN A 154 2.68 -9.27 -15.98
N ILE A 155 3.03 -9.56 -14.73
CA ILE A 155 2.22 -10.44 -13.87
C ILE A 155 0.97 -9.73 -13.38
N ASP A 156 1.08 -8.45 -13.04
CA ASP A 156 -0.06 -7.63 -12.62
C ASP A 156 -1.11 -7.52 -13.72
N LYS A 157 -0.70 -7.51 -15.01
CA LYS A 157 -1.64 -7.59 -16.15
C LYS A 157 -2.51 -8.85 -16.10
N TYR A 158 -1.91 -10.01 -15.85
CA TYR A 158 -2.67 -11.26 -15.77
C TYR A 158 -3.62 -11.25 -14.58
N ILE A 159 -3.21 -10.68 -13.44
CA ILE A 159 -4.07 -10.50 -12.28
C ILE A 159 -5.26 -9.59 -12.66
N ILE A 160 -5.02 -8.45 -13.29
CA ILE A 160 -6.09 -7.51 -13.73
C ILE A 160 -7.09 -8.22 -14.65
N LEU A 161 -6.61 -8.90 -15.68
CA LEU A 161 -7.47 -9.61 -16.64
C LEU A 161 -8.38 -10.63 -15.95
N ASN A 162 -7.87 -11.28 -14.90
CA ASN A 162 -8.60 -12.27 -14.14
C ASN A 162 -9.70 -11.67 -13.24
N GLN A 163 -9.69 -10.36 -12.99
CA GLN A 163 -10.74 -9.66 -12.24
C GLN A 163 -11.95 -9.31 -13.13
N ILE A 164 -11.76 -9.19 -14.45
CA ILE A 164 -12.79 -8.72 -15.39
C ILE A 164 -14.07 -9.55 -15.29
N GLU A 165 -13.95 -10.87 -15.18
CA GLU A 165 -15.11 -11.77 -15.07
C GLU A 165 -15.92 -11.50 -13.79
N ILE A 166 -15.25 -11.21 -12.68
CA ILE A 166 -15.92 -10.87 -11.42
C ILE A 166 -16.65 -9.53 -11.55
N LEU A 167 -15.96 -8.52 -12.08
CA LEU A 167 -16.52 -7.17 -12.25
C LEU A 167 -17.74 -7.16 -13.18
N LYS A 168 -17.72 -7.93 -14.28
CA LYS A 168 -18.86 -8.01 -15.21
C LYS A 168 -20.15 -8.54 -14.57
N ASN A 169 -20.03 -9.41 -13.57
CA ASN A 169 -21.16 -10.14 -12.99
C ASN A 169 -21.59 -9.60 -11.63
N SER A 170 -20.74 -8.81 -10.96
CA SER A 170 -21.03 -8.21 -9.67
C SER A 170 -21.98 -7.02 -9.80
N LYS A 171 -22.74 -6.74 -8.75
CA LYS A 171 -23.43 -5.46 -8.53
C LYS A 171 -22.90 -4.71 -7.30
N GLU A 172 -21.99 -5.35 -6.57
CA GLU A 172 -21.41 -4.79 -5.37
C GLU A 172 -20.27 -3.83 -5.75
N PRO A 173 -20.19 -2.64 -5.15
CA PRO A 173 -19.08 -1.71 -5.36
C PRO A 173 -17.82 -2.13 -4.58
N ILE A 174 -17.99 -2.89 -3.50
CA ILE A 174 -16.92 -3.27 -2.58
C ILE A 174 -16.57 -4.74 -2.76
N TYR A 175 -15.27 -5.02 -2.76
CA TYR A 175 -14.72 -6.36 -2.96
C TYR A 175 -13.74 -6.71 -1.85
N LEU A 176 -13.77 -7.97 -1.41
CA LEU A 176 -12.76 -8.55 -0.54
C LEU A 176 -11.52 -8.96 -1.38
N ILE A 177 -10.37 -8.57 -0.87
CA ILE A 177 -9.04 -9.03 -1.25
C ILE A 177 -8.52 -9.91 -0.12
N ASP A 178 -8.35 -11.20 -0.40
CA ASP A 178 -7.77 -12.20 0.50
C ASP A 178 -6.44 -12.78 -0.02
N ASN A 179 -5.90 -12.18 -1.09
CA ASN A 179 -4.63 -12.57 -1.68
C ASN A 179 -3.66 -11.38 -1.79
N LEU A 180 -2.44 -11.55 -1.28
CA LEU A 180 -1.42 -10.50 -1.26
C LEU A 180 -1.01 -10.03 -2.66
N ASN A 181 -1.01 -10.90 -3.68
CA ASN A 181 -0.64 -10.49 -5.04
C ASN A 181 -1.69 -9.54 -5.64
N VAL A 182 -2.98 -9.77 -5.35
CA VAL A 182 -4.06 -8.86 -5.76
C VAL A 182 -3.93 -7.52 -5.02
N LEU A 183 -3.66 -7.56 -3.72
CA LEU A 183 -3.42 -6.34 -2.94
C LEU A 183 -2.24 -5.54 -3.47
N ASN A 184 -1.11 -6.20 -3.73
CA ASN A 184 0.09 -5.57 -4.29
C ASN A 184 -0.20 -4.93 -5.64
N MET A 185 -0.94 -5.62 -6.53
CA MET A 185 -1.32 -5.07 -7.83
C MET A 185 -2.12 -3.77 -7.67
N PHE A 186 -3.16 -3.76 -6.84
CA PHE A 186 -3.93 -2.54 -6.60
C PHE A 186 -3.10 -1.44 -5.94
N PHE A 187 -2.24 -1.80 -4.98
CA PHE A 187 -1.39 -0.83 -4.30
C PHE A 187 -0.34 -0.20 -5.23
N LYS A 188 0.22 -0.97 -6.17
CA LYS A 188 1.06 -0.39 -7.22
C LYS A 188 0.27 0.58 -8.09
N CYS A 189 -0.97 0.25 -8.44
CA CYS A 189 -1.82 1.17 -9.18
C CYS A 189 -2.06 2.48 -8.40
N PHE A 190 -2.17 2.41 -7.07
CA PHE A 190 -2.30 3.60 -6.23
C PHE A 190 -1.04 4.49 -6.32
N LEU A 191 0.14 3.89 -6.14
CA LEU A 191 1.42 4.61 -6.16
C LEU A 191 1.81 5.16 -7.54
N ARG A 192 1.26 4.57 -8.60
CA ARG A 192 1.50 4.96 -9.99
C ARG A 192 0.40 5.88 -10.53
N GLU A 193 -0.45 6.43 -9.65
CA GLU A 193 -1.55 7.36 -9.97
C GLU A 193 -2.51 6.79 -11.03
N SER A 194 -2.66 5.47 -11.02
CA SER A 194 -3.30 4.69 -12.06
C SER A 194 -4.57 4.01 -11.56
N LEU A 195 -5.03 4.29 -10.34
CA LEU A 195 -6.33 3.93 -9.79
C LEU A 195 -6.64 4.82 -8.60
N TRP A 196 -7.79 5.51 -8.64
CA TRP A 196 -8.34 6.30 -7.54
C TRP A 196 -9.41 5.52 -6.82
N SER A 197 -9.12 5.14 -5.58
CA SER A 197 -9.91 4.21 -4.79
C SER A 197 -9.42 4.25 -3.33
N SER A 198 -10.07 3.44 -2.50
CA SER A 198 -9.80 3.32 -1.08
C SER A 198 -9.67 1.85 -0.73
N LEU A 199 -8.77 1.55 0.20
CA LEU A 199 -8.67 0.25 0.85
C LEU A 199 -9.13 0.38 2.30
N TYR A 200 -9.78 -0.66 2.80
CA TYR A 200 -10.12 -0.80 4.21
C TYR A 200 -9.56 -2.08 4.82
N PHE A 201 -9.08 -1.97 6.05
CA PHE A 201 -8.59 -3.06 6.86
C PHE A 201 -9.35 -3.07 8.19
N ASN A 202 -9.85 -4.24 8.58
CA ASN A 202 -10.82 -4.33 9.68
C ASN A 202 -10.22 -4.68 11.05
N THR A 203 -9.22 -5.56 11.11
CA THR A 203 -8.77 -6.12 12.40
C THR A 203 -8.13 -5.05 13.29
N VAL A 204 -7.33 -4.19 12.68
CA VAL A 204 -6.82 -2.95 13.26
C VAL A 204 -7.30 -1.85 12.31
N PRO A 205 -8.43 -1.17 12.57
CA PRO A 205 -9.11 -0.34 11.58
C PRO A 205 -8.21 0.70 10.90
N LEU A 206 -8.16 0.64 9.57
CA LEU A 206 -7.38 1.53 8.72
C LEU A 206 -8.06 1.71 7.37
N ILE A 207 -8.27 2.96 6.97
CA ILE A 207 -8.53 3.31 5.58
C ILE A 207 -7.24 3.81 4.96
N ILE A 208 -6.87 3.25 3.81
CA ILE A 208 -5.81 3.76 2.95
C ILE A 208 -6.43 4.39 1.72
N LYS A 209 -6.07 5.63 1.43
CA LYS A 209 -6.57 6.38 0.28
C LYS A 209 -5.44 6.61 -0.71
N THR A 210 -5.79 6.67 -1.99
CA THR A 210 -4.88 7.09 -3.05
C THR A 210 -4.60 8.59 -3.00
N ASN A 211 -3.53 9.06 -3.61
CA ASN A 211 -3.23 10.50 -3.70
C ASN A 211 -2.53 10.83 -5.03
N TYR A 212 -2.45 12.12 -5.36
CA TYR A 212 -1.82 12.64 -6.58
C TYR A 212 -0.29 12.45 -6.66
N ASP A 213 0.33 11.90 -5.63
CA ASP A 213 1.74 11.56 -5.57
C ASP A 213 1.94 10.24 -4.82
N ILE A 214 3.20 9.90 -4.51
CA ILE A 214 3.53 8.68 -3.77
C ILE A 214 3.18 8.75 -2.29
N SER A 215 2.76 9.90 -1.78
CA SER A 215 2.41 10.10 -0.38
C SER A 215 0.98 9.63 -0.15
N VAL A 216 0.77 8.72 0.80
CA VAL A 216 -0.46 7.94 0.91
C VAL A 216 -1.24 8.34 2.17
N PRO A 217 -2.43 8.96 2.07
CA PRO A 217 -3.25 9.28 3.22
C PRO A 217 -3.74 8.03 3.95
N LEU A 218 -3.62 8.06 5.28
CA LEU A 218 -4.06 7.01 6.18
C LEU A 218 -5.03 7.60 7.20
N ILE A 219 -6.12 6.88 7.46
CA ILE A 219 -7.14 7.27 8.44
C ILE A 219 -7.36 6.10 9.39
N PHE A 220 -7.25 6.36 10.69
CA PHE A 220 -7.35 5.36 11.75
C PHE A 220 -8.55 5.64 12.64
N GLN A 221 -9.12 4.57 13.20
CA GLN A 221 -10.23 4.70 14.14
C GLN A 221 -9.80 5.47 15.41
N ASN A 222 -8.56 5.30 15.86
CA ASN A 222 -8.03 5.92 17.08
C ASN A 222 -6.49 5.98 17.08
N GLU A 223 -5.94 6.64 18.10
CA GLU A 223 -4.49 6.83 18.28
C GLU A 223 -3.72 5.54 18.60
N GLU A 224 -4.37 4.52 19.18
CA GLU A 224 -3.73 3.23 19.45
C GLU A 224 -3.46 2.46 18.15
N ASP A 225 -4.47 2.41 17.27
CA ASP A 225 -4.35 1.82 15.93
C ASP A 225 -3.26 2.54 15.11
N LYS A 226 -3.25 3.88 15.14
CA LYS A 226 -2.22 4.69 14.48
C LYS A 226 -0.81 4.31 14.93
N LYS A 227 -0.55 4.17 16.23
CA LYS A 227 0.79 3.79 16.76
C LYS A 227 1.24 2.41 16.30
N VAL A 228 0.31 1.45 16.13
CA VAL A 228 0.64 0.13 15.58
C VAL A 228 1.15 0.27 14.16
N TYR A 229 0.47 1.07 13.32
CA TYR A 229 0.88 1.29 11.94
C TYR A 229 2.11 2.17 11.79
N GLU A 230 2.34 3.12 12.70
CA GLU A 230 3.55 3.96 12.70
C GLU A 230 4.81 3.10 12.87
N LYS A 231 4.74 2.07 13.72
CA LYS A 231 5.84 1.11 13.87
C LYS A 231 6.11 0.37 12.55
N ILE A 232 5.06 -0.08 11.85
CA ILE A 232 5.19 -0.76 10.56
C ILE A 232 5.77 0.19 9.51
N ALA A 233 5.33 1.45 9.46
CA ALA A 233 5.87 2.47 8.57
C ALA A 233 7.38 2.66 8.77
N ASN A 234 7.81 2.83 10.02
CA ASN A 234 9.24 2.98 10.35
C ASN A 234 10.06 1.74 9.99
N GLU A 235 9.53 0.53 10.22
CA GLU A 235 10.17 -0.73 9.78
C GLU A 235 10.31 -0.83 8.25
N SER A 236 9.47 -0.10 7.53
CA SER A 236 9.40 0.01 6.06
C SER A 236 10.20 1.19 5.51
N GLU A 237 10.91 1.94 6.36
CA GLU A 237 11.59 3.19 5.99
C GLU A 237 10.65 4.27 5.40
N LEU A 238 9.43 4.31 5.94
CA LEU A 238 8.41 5.32 5.66
C LEU A 238 8.05 6.05 6.96
N PHE A 239 7.43 7.22 6.82
CA PHE A 239 7.15 8.14 7.92
C PHE A 239 5.71 8.62 7.87
N PHE A 240 5.15 8.90 9.05
CA PHE A 240 3.89 9.62 9.17
C PHE A 240 4.17 11.11 9.23
N LEU A 241 3.50 11.88 8.38
CA LEU A 241 3.48 13.33 8.33
C LEU A 241 2.18 13.89 8.89
#